data_AF-A0A8T7BK67-F1
#
_entry.id   AF-A0A8T7BK67-F1
#
_cell.length_a   1.000
_cell.length_b   1.000
_cell.length_c   1.000
_cell.angle_alpha   90.00
_cell.angle_beta   90.00
_cell.angle_gamma   90.00
#
_symmetry.space_group_name_H-M   'P 1'
#
loop_
_entity.id
_entity.type
_entity.pdbx_description
1 polymer ?
#
loop_
_entity_poly.entity_id
_entity_poly.type
_entity_poly.pdbx_seq_one_letter_code
_entity_poly.pdbx_strand_id
1 'polypeptide(L)'
;MILVFLKNFIFWSLFLIVLPVQGAITHIETDPAITIEFDSFGKTGAYQKITGTIEGQIDPDDRRHRDIVDIDLAPTSNGMIYYRAPFYILRPTDADKANGRIFYAVGNRGAKRALQWLNDGTASNDPSEETHFGHGFLMREGYT
;
A
#
# COMPACT_ATOMS: atom_id res chain seq x y z
N MET A 1 4.06 63.26 -45.13
CA MET A 1 5.13 62.25 -45.01
C MET A 1 5.58 62.31 -43.56
N ILE A 2 4.99 61.52 -42.65
CA ILE A 2 5.38 60.14 -42.33
C ILE A 2 4.14 59.36 -41.82
N LEU A 3 3.93 58.15 -42.37
CA LEU A 3 3.10 57.08 -41.80
C LEU A 3 3.83 56.46 -40.59
N VAL A 4 3.10 55.88 -39.63
CA VAL A 4 3.07 54.40 -39.38
C VAL A 4 2.27 54.06 -38.12
N PHE A 5 1.45 53.02 -38.31
CA PHE A 5 0.58 52.23 -37.43
C PHE A 5 1.23 51.45 -36.26
N LEU A 6 0.34 50.84 -35.46
CA LEU A 6 0.47 49.59 -34.65
C LEU A 6 1.10 49.77 -33.23
N LYS A 7 0.70 49.08 -32.15
CA LYS A 7 0.06 47.76 -32.01
C LYS A 7 -0.47 47.58 -30.58
N ASN A 8 -1.67 47.00 -30.43
CA ASN A 8 -2.19 46.43 -29.19
C ASN A 8 -1.20 45.40 -28.62
N PHE A 9 -0.88 45.49 -27.33
CA PHE A 9 -0.23 44.41 -26.59
C PHE A 9 -1.12 44.00 -25.42
N ILE A 10 -2.01 43.03 -25.67
CA ILE A 10 -2.70 42.29 -24.63
C ILE A 10 -1.75 41.15 -24.24
N PHE A 11 -1.17 41.24 -23.04
CA PHE A 11 -0.40 40.16 -22.43
C PHE A 11 -1.36 39.05 -21.99
N TRP A 12 -1.55 38.03 -22.82
CA TRP A 12 -2.15 36.77 -22.38
C TRP A 12 -1.07 35.99 -21.61
N SER A 13 -1.09 36.09 -20.28
CA SER A 13 -0.27 35.20 -19.45
C SER A 13 -0.93 33.84 -19.41
N LEU A 14 -0.39 32.89 -20.16
CA LEU A 14 -0.76 31.49 -20.08
C LEU A 14 -0.16 30.92 -18.78
N PHE A 15 -0.97 30.79 -17.73
CA PHE A 15 -0.57 30.00 -16.55
C PHE A 15 -0.68 28.51 -16.91
N LEU A 16 0.45 27.90 -17.23
CA LEU A 16 0.58 26.45 -17.24
C LEU A 16 0.59 25.96 -15.79
N ILE A 17 -0.56 25.55 -15.29
CA ILE A 17 -0.67 24.80 -14.05
C ILE A 17 -0.19 23.38 -14.37
N VAL A 18 1.07 23.09 -14.07
CA VAL A 18 1.57 21.71 -14.03
C VAL A 18 1.08 21.13 -12.71
N LEU A 19 -0.03 20.40 -12.75
CA LEU A 19 -0.41 19.56 -11.62
C LEU A 19 0.61 18.42 -11.54
N PRO A 20 1.25 18.16 -10.39
CA PRO A 20 2.10 16.99 -10.24
C PRO A 20 1.22 15.76 -10.42
N VAL A 21 1.44 15.02 -11.50
CA VAL A 21 0.84 13.70 -11.67
C VAL A 21 1.67 12.75 -10.82
N GLN A 22 1.26 12.56 -9.57
CA GLN A 22 1.89 11.64 -8.63
C GLN A 22 1.35 10.23 -8.85
N GLY A 23 2.24 9.22 -8.76
CA GLY A 23 1.79 7.87 -8.43
C GLY A 23 0.98 7.92 -7.14
N ALA A 24 -0.31 7.60 -7.21
CA ALA A 24 -1.25 7.81 -6.12
C ALA A 24 -2.15 6.59 -5.92
N ILE A 25 -2.43 6.29 -4.66
CA ILE A 25 -3.55 5.43 -4.28
C ILE A 25 -4.82 6.24 -4.53
N THR A 26 -5.69 5.73 -5.39
CA THR A 26 -6.95 6.39 -5.74
C THR A 26 -8.12 5.81 -4.96
N HIS A 27 -8.03 4.54 -4.56
CA HIS A 27 -9.08 3.87 -3.82
C HIS A 27 -8.51 2.78 -2.89
N ILE A 28 -9.12 2.63 -1.72
CA ILE A 28 -8.86 1.52 -0.81
C ILE A 28 -10.21 0.91 -0.46
N GLU A 29 -10.36 -0.37 -0.74
CA GLU A 29 -11.51 -1.18 -0.36
C GLU A 29 -11.07 -2.18 0.70
N THR A 30 -11.81 -2.27 1.80
CA THR A 30 -11.50 -3.15 2.93
C THR A 30 -12.60 -4.18 3.13
N ASP A 31 -12.22 -5.43 3.34
CA ASP A 31 -13.13 -6.46 3.83
C ASP A 31 -13.47 -6.22 5.31
N PRO A 32 -14.59 -6.76 5.82
CA PRO A 32 -14.87 -6.76 7.25
C PRO A 32 -13.71 -7.39 8.04
N ALA A 33 -13.20 -6.68 9.05
CA ALA A 33 -12.12 -7.17 9.87
C ALA A 33 -12.52 -8.44 10.63
N ILE A 34 -11.61 -9.42 10.68
CA ILE A 34 -11.80 -10.67 11.41
C ILE A 34 -10.98 -10.63 12.67
N THR A 35 -11.61 -10.87 13.82
CA THR A 35 -10.90 -11.04 15.10
C THR A 35 -10.34 -12.45 15.20
N ILE A 36 -9.05 -12.55 15.49
CA ILE A 36 -8.32 -13.80 15.71
C ILE A 36 -7.76 -13.75 17.13
N GLU A 37 -8.03 -14.78 17.92
CA GLU A 37 -7.57 -14.87 19.30
C GLU A 37 -7.16 -16.30 19.63
N PHE A 38 -5.94 -16.44 20.15
CA PHE A 38 -5.39 -17.70 20.63
C PHE A 38 -4.61 -17.44 21.92
N ASP A 39 -4.55 -18.44 22.81
CA ASP A 39 -3.82 -18.35 24.07
C ASP A 39 -2.33 -18.00 23.86
N SER A 40 -1.76 -18.43 22.73
CA SER A 40 -0.37 -18.17 22.36
C SER A 40 -0.04 -16.68 22.20
N PHE A 41 -1.04 -15.81 22.01
CA PHE A 41 -0.88 -14.35 21.87
C PHE A 41 -0.64 -13.65 23.22
N GLY A 42 -0.86 -14.35 24.33
CA GLY A 42 -0.55 -13.88 25.67
C GLY A 42 -1.27 -12.57 26.02
N LYS A 43 -0.54 -11.64 26.67
CA LYS A 43 -1.14 -10.44 27.26
C LYS A 43 -1.65 -9.43 26.21
N THR A 44 -1.11 -9.45 25.00
CA THR A 44 -1.61 -8.63 23.87
C THR A 44 -3.05 -9.00 23.55
N GLY A 45 -3.38 -10.29 23.61
CA GLY A 45 -4.72 -10.82 23.36
C GLY A 45 -5.07 -10.81 21.87
N ALA A 46 -6.35 -10.64 21.57
CA ALA A 46 -6.89 -10.72 20.21
C ALA A 46 -6.23 -9.74 19.21
N TYR A 47 -6.14 -10.19 17.98
CA TYR A 47 -5.68 -9.45 16.81
C TYR A 47 -6.81 -9.28 15.80
N GLN A 48 -6.79 -8.18 15.06
CA GLN A 48 -7.60 -7.99 13.86
C GLN A 48 -6.79 -8.39 12.62
N LYS A 49 -7.36 -9.27 11.81
CA LYS A 49 -6.98 -9.52 10.41
C LYS A 49 -7.77 -8.56 9.53
N ILE A 50 -7.07 -7.66 8.86
CA ILE A 50 -7.63 -6.65 7.95
C ILE A 50 -7.10 -6.93 6.55
N THR A 51 -8.00 -7.20 5.61
CA THR A 51 -7.68 -7.48 4.22
C THR A 51 -8.43 -6.53 3.30
N GLY A 52 -7.97 -6.44 2.06
CA GLY A 52 -8.67 -5.68 1.04
C GLY A 52 -7.80 -5.43 -0.18
N THR A 53 -8.21 -4.42 -0.94
CA THR A 53 -7.58 -4.02 -2.20
C THR A 53 -7.18 -2.54 -2.13
N ILE A 54 -5.97 -2.25 -2.59
CA ILE A 54 -5.51 -0.91 -2.95
C ILE A 54 -5.56 -0.79 -4.47
N GLU A 55 -6.18 0.28 -4.95
CA GLU A 55 -6.18 0.67 -6.36
C GLU A 55 -5.48 2.02 -6.52
N GLY A 56 -4.79 2.20 -7.64
CA GLY A 56 -4.09 3.43 -7.90
C GLY A 56 -3.69 3.62 -9.36
N GLN A 57 -3.05 4.74 -9.59
CA GLN A 57 -2.56 5.14 -10.89
C GLN A 57 -1.12 5.65 -10.77
N ILE A 58 -0.28 5.35 -11.76
CA ILE A 58 1.08 5.87 -11.87
C ILE A 58 1.32 6.48 -13.25
N ASP A 59 2.10 7.56 -13.26
CA ASP A 59 2.60 8.18 -14.48
C ASP A 59 3.84 7.40 -14.96
N PRO A 60 3.81 6.77 -16.15
CA PRO A 60 4.99 6.07 -16.68
C PRO A 60 6.18 7.00 -16.90
N ASP A 61 5.95 8.28 -17.20
CA ASP A 61 6.99 9.26 -17.53
C ASP A 61 7.63 9.89 -16.28
N ASP A 62 7.13 9.57 -15.08
CA ASP A 62 7.71 10.07 -13.85
C ASP A 62 9.10 9.48 -13.60
N ARG A 63 10.09 10.35 -13.39
CA ARG A 63 11.48 9.95 -13.11
C ARG A 63 11.62 8.96 -11.94
N ARG A 64 10.67 8.93 -11.00
CA ARG A 64 10.65 8.02 -9.85
C ARG A 64 10.31 6.58 -10.24
N HIS A 65 9.72 6.37 -11.41
CA HIS A 65 9.29 5.07 -11.90
C HIS A 65 10.19 4.52 -13.02
N ARG A 66 11.22 5.25 -13.44
CA ARG A 66 12.14 4.87 -14.52
C ARG A 66 12.82 3.50 -14.35
N ASP A 67 12.95 3.03 -13.12
CA ASP A 67 13.60 1.75 -12.78
C ASP A 67 12.58 0.58 -12.75
N ILE A 68 11.30 0.86 -12.97
CA ILE A 68 10.26 -0.17 -13.14
C ILE A 68 10.42 -0.78 -14.53
N VAL A 69 10.79 -2.05 -14.56
CA VAL A 69 10.95 -2.81 -15.80
C VAL A 69 9.65 -2.82 -16.59
N ASP A 70 9.74 -2.59 -17.89
CA ASP A 70 8.64 -2.62 -18.85
C ASP A 70 7.49 -1.62 -18.56
N ILE A 71 7.74 -0.58 -17.77
CA ILE A 71 6.70 0.43 -17.46
C ILE A 71 6.15 1.09 -18.73
N ASP A 72 6.99 1.34 -19.72
CA ASP A 72 6.61 1.93 -21.01
C ASP A 72 5.75 0.99 -21.88
N LEU A 73 5.70 -0.31 -21.54
CA LEU A 73 4.90 -1.32 -22.23
C LEU A 73 3.53 -1.53 -21.57
N ALA A 74 3.32 -0.96 -20.37
CA ALA A 74 2.08 -1.14 -19.63
C ALA A 74 0.92 -0.38 -20.30
N PRO A 75 -0.30 -0.96 -20.36
CA PRO A 75 -1.47 -0.27 -20.88
C PRO A 75 -1.78 1.00 -20.07
N THR A 76 -2.14 2.07 -20.77
CA THR A 76 -2.50 3.34 -20.15
C THR A 76 -3.96 3.73 -20.43
N SER A 77 -4.53 4.48 -19.50
CA SER A 77 -5.79 5.19 -19.66
C SER A 77 -5.57 6.64 -19.25
N ASN A 78 -5.85 7.58 -20.15
CA ASN A 78 -5.57 9.01 -19.95
C ASN A 78 -4.10 9.31 -19.56
N GLY A 79 -3.15 8.58 -20.15
CA GLY A 79 -1.72 8.73 -19.86
C GLY A 79 -1.25 8.07 -18.55
N MET A 80 -2.15 7.43 -17.81
CA MET A 80 -1.84 6.79 -16.53
C MET A 80 -1.89 5.27 -16.63
N ILE A 81 -0.96 4.58 -15.98
CA ILE A 81 -1.04 3.15 -15.75
C ILE A 81 -1.90 2.91 -14.51
N TYR A 82 -2.97 2.14 -14.64
CA TYR A 82 -3.76 1.68 -13.51
C TYR A 82 -3.14 0.45 -12.87
N TYR A 83 -3.11 0.39 -11.54
CA TYR A 83 -2.69 -0.79 -10.79
C TYR A 83 -3.69 -1.13 -9.68
N ARG A 84 -3.72 -2.41 -9.33
CA ARG A 84 -4.51 -2.97 -8.24
C ARG A 84 -3.68 -4.00 -7.49
N ALA A 85 -3.65 -3.94 -6.17
CA ALA A 85 -2.90 -4.86 -5.32
C ALA A 85 -3.67 -5.20 -4.04
N PRO A 86 -3.69 -6.48 -3.61
CA PRO A 86 -4.27 -6.83 -2.31
C PRO A 86 -3.36 -6.37 -1.16
N PHE A 87 -3.94 -6.11 0.00
CA PHE A 87 -3.21 -5.89 1.25
C PHE A 87 -3.71 -6.81 2.36
N TYR A 88 -2.85 -7.03 3.36
CA TYR A 88 -3.13 -7.88 4.52
C TYR A 88 -2.38 -7.30 5.72
N ILE A 89 -3.11 -7.04 6.81
CA ILE A 89 -2.59 -6.48 8.05
C ILE A 89 -3.06 -7.34 9.21
N LEU A 90 -2.16 -7.60 10.15
CA LEU A 90 -2.48 -8.12 11.47
C LEU A 90 -2.14 -7.04 12.48
N ARG A 91 -3.08 -6.64 13.34
CA ARG A 91 -2.79 -5.68 14.42
C ARG A 91 -3.48 -6.08 15.70
N PRO A 92 -2.96 -5.71 16.88
CA PRO A 92 -3.73 -5.85 18.12
C PRO A 92 -5.09 -5.17 18.01
N THR A 93 -6.13 -5.84 18.51
CA THR A 93 -7.49 -5.27 18.62
C THR A 93 -7.48 -4.09 19.58
N ASP A 94 -6.73 -4.22 20.69
CA ASP A 94 -6.44 -3.13 21.62
C ASP A 94 -5.17 -2.38 21.19
N ALA A 95 -5.34 -1.15 20.72
CA ALA A 95 -4.24 -0.33 20.21
C ALA A 95 -3.19 0.03 21.29
N ASP A 96 -3.59 0.09 22.57
CA ASP A 96 -2.67 0.41 23.67
C ASP A 96 -1.70 -0.75 23.95
N LYS A 97 -1.99 -1.94 23.43
CA LYS A 97 -1.13 -3.13 23.52
C LYS A 97 -0.22 -3.32 22.31
N ALA A 98 -0.29 -2.43 21.31
CA ALA A 98 0.66 -2.43 20.22
C ALA A 98 2.02 -1.87 20.68
N ASN A 99 3.11 -2.41 20.13
CA ASN A 99 4.47 -1.96 20.48
C ASN A 99 4.96 -0.75 19.68
N GLY A 100 4.08 -0.14 18.87
CA GLY A 100 4.39 1.02 18.05
C GLY A 100 5.31 0.73 16.85
N ARG A 101 5.52 -0.55 16.49
CA ARG A 101 6.35 -0.96 15.36
C ARG A 101 5.55 -1.79 14.36
N ILE A 102 5.88 -1.61 13.09
CA ILE A 102 5.38 -2.43 12.00
C ILE A 102 6.43 -3.48 11.66
N PHE A 103 6.05 -4.75 11.66
CA PHE A 103 6.82 -5.82 11.07
C PHE A 103 6.35 -6.06 9.63
N TYR A 104 7.09 -5.52 8.67
CA TYR A 104 6.77 -5.64 7.26
C TYR A 104 7.59 -6.74 6.59
N ALA A 105 6.92 -7.77 6.06
CA ALA A 105 7.55 -8.86 5.32
C ALA A 105 7.21 -8.80 3.83
N VAL A 106 8.25 -8.66 2.99
CA VAL A 106 8.11 -8.74 1.54
C VAL A 106 8.34 -10.17 1.09
N GLY A 107 7.26 -10.90 0.86
CA GLY A 107 7.30 -12.25 0.31
C GLY A 107 7.30 -12.25 -1.22
N ASN A 108 8.09 -13.13 -1.83
CA ASN A 108 7.98 -13.42 -3.26
C ASN A 108 6.53 -13.81 -3.61
N ARG A 109 5.91 -13.07 -4.55
CA ARG A 109 4.49 -13.22 -4.95
C ARG A 109 3.49 -13.13 -3.78
N GLY A 110 3.79 -12.33 -2.76
CA GLY A 110 2.86 -12.07 -1.65
C GLY A 110 2.79 -13.18 -0.60
N ALA A 111 3.81 -14.05 -0.53
CA ALA A 111 3.87 -15.12 0.44
C ALA A 111 3.98 -14.60 1.89
N LYS A 112 3.13 -15.09 2.81
CA LYS A 112 3.08 -14.61 4.21
C LYS A 112 3.91 -15.50 5.14
N ARG A 113 5.23 -15.38 5.02
CA ARG A 113 6.19 -16.29 5.69
C ARG A 113 6.65 -15.83 7.07
N ALA A 114 6.32 -14.61 7.47
CA ALA A 114 6.71 -14.06 8.77
C ALA A 114 6.29 -14.97 9.93
N LEU A 115 5.02 -15.40 9.97
CA LEU A 115 4.52 -16.27 11.02
C LEU A 115 5.16 -17.66 10.98
N GLN A 116 5.44 -18.18 9.78
CA GLN A 116 6.12 -19.46 9.62
C GLN A 116 7.53 -19.44 10.24
N TRP A 117 8.31 -18.40 9.97
CA TRP A 117 9.72 -18.38 10.36
C TRP A 117 9.98 -17.79 11.74
N LEU A 118 9.13 -16.88 12.21
CA LEU A 118 9.35 -16.17 13.48
C LEU A 118 8.44 -16.65 14.60
N ASN A 119 7.33 -17.31 14.27
CA ASN A 119 6.48 -17.94 15.25
C ASN A 119 6.50 -19.48 15.16
N ASP A 120 7.34 -20.09 14.32
CA ASP A 120 7.30 -21.52 14.00
C ASP A 120 5.90 -22.02 13.57
N GLY A 121 5.14 -21.15 12.89
CA GLY A 121 3.81 -21.48 12.39
C GLY A 121 3.83 -22.39 11.15
N THR A 122 2.74 -23.08 10.90
CA THR A 122 2.52 -23.77 9.62
C THR A 122 2.39 -22.74 8.49
N ALA A 123 3.00 -23.04 7.34
CA ALA A 123 2.93 -22.22 6.14
C ALA A 123 1.49 -21.94 5.69
N SER A 124 1.11 -20.67 5.55
CA SER A 124 -0.15 -20.26 4.94
C SER A 124 -0.04 -18.87 4.31
N ASN A 125 -0.83 -18.61 3.27
CA ASN A 125 -1.00 -17.27 2.68
C ASN A 125 -2.28 -16.56 3.14
N ASP A 126 -3.09 -17.24 3.96
CA ASP A 126 -4.21 -16.68 4.72
C ASP A 126 -4.24 -17.26 6.14
N PRO A 127 -3.30 -16.84 7.02
CA PRO A 127 -3.27 -17.30 8.40
C PRO A 127 -4.58 -17.01 9.13
N SER A 128 -5.26 -18.07 9.57
CA SER A 128 -6.53 -18.01 10.33
C SER A 128 -6.60 -19.05 11.46
N GLU A 129 -6.01 -20.23 11.26
CA GLU A 129 -5.90 -21.28 12.30
C GLU A 129 -4.74 -21.06 13.30
N GLU A 130 -4.89 -21.56 14.52
CA GLU A 130 -3.88 -21.48 15.60
C GLU A 130 -2.50 -21.95 15.16
N THR A 131 -2.43 -23.07 14.44
CA THR A 131 -1.17 -23.64 13.96
C THR A 131 -0.42 -22.71 13.00
N HIS A 132 -1.09 -21.79 12.30
CA HIS A 132 -0.41 -20.82 11.44
C HIS A 132 0.32 -19.74 12.24
N PHE A 133 -0.14 -19.46 13.46
CA PHE A 133 0.49 -18.48 14.35
C PHE A 133 1.52 -19.11 15.28
N GLY A 134 1.59 -20.45 15.32
CA GLY A 134 2.59 -21.21 16.07
C GLY A 134 2.71 -20.77 17.52
N HIS A 135 3.93 -20.52 17.96
CA HIS A 135 4.18 -20.03 19.31
C HIS A 135 3.89 -18.53 19.49
N GLY A 136 3.26 -17.80 18.55
CA GLY A 136 2.73 -16.45 18.78
C GLY A 136 3.72 -15.34 19.18
N PHE A 137 5.02 -15.46 18.90
CA PHE A 137 6.04 -14.48 19.36
C PHE A 137 5.74 -13.06 18.90
N LEU A 138 5.52 -12.85 17.60
CA LEU A 138 5.20 -11.53 17.07
C LEU A 138 3.93 -10.94 17.71
N MET A 139 2.99 -11.80 18.11
CA MET A 139 1.71 -11.39 18.69
C MET A 139 1.86 -10.98 20.15
N ARG A 140 2.62 -11.75 20.93
CA ARG A 140 2.95 -11.39 22.32
C ARG A 140 3.73 -10.09 22.43
N GLU A 141 4.55 -9.80 21.44
CA GLU A 141 5.34 -8.58 21.39
C GLU A 141 4.53 -7.39 20.86
N GLY A 142 3.27 -7.57 20.43
CA GLY A 142 2.39 -6.46 20.04
C GLY A 142 2.74 -5.83 18.69
N TYR A 143 3.39 -6.55 17.78
CA TYR A 143 3.68 -6.04 16.44
C TYR A 143 2.39 -5.86 15.63
N THR A 144 2.39 -4.86 14.74
CA THR A 144 1.46 -4.75 13.60
C THR A 144 2.17 -5.19 12.31
#